data_AF-A0AAU4RE91-F1
#
_entry.id   AF-A0AAU4RE91-F1
#
_cell.length_a   1.000
_cell.length_b   1.000
_cell.length_c   1.000
_cell.angle_alpha   90.00
_cell.angle_beta   90.00
_cell.angle_gamma   90.00
#
_symmetry.space_group_name_H-M   'P 1'
#
loop_
_entity.id
_entity.type
_entity.pdbx_description
1 polymer ?
#
loop_
_entity_poly.entity_id
_entity_poly.type
_entity_poly.pdbx_seq_one_letter_code
_entity_poly.pdbx_strand_id
1 'polypeptide(L)' 'MTIKVVRGNPTPEELAAALAVVRARAAVAAATPAGVAAPRDAWSDPSRIAAHRLPQPGRTAWSRTYWPG' A
#
# COMPACT_ATOMS: atom_id res chain seq x y z
N MET A 1 9.13 1.97 14.57
CA MET A 1 10.38 1.59 13.89
C MET A 1 10.15 1.72 12.39
N THR A 2 10.95 2.49 11.66
CA THR A 2 10.63 2.96 10.30
C THR A 2 11.39 2.17 9.23
N ILE A 3 10.72 1.73 8.17
CA ILE A 3 11.36 1.15 6.97
C ILE A 3 11.60 2.30 5.98
N LYS A 4 12.85 2.48 5.53
CA LYS A 4 13.21 3.48 4.51
C LYS A 4 13.43 2.78 3.17
N VAL A 5 12.67 3.17 2.15
CA VAL A 5 12.91 2.74 0.77
C VAL A 5 13.80 3.76 0.09
N VAL A 6 14.86 3.29 -0.56
CA VAL A 6 15.84 4.10 -1.29
C VAL A 6 15.80 3.70 -2.76
N ARG A 7 16.00 4.67 -3.65
CA ARG A 7 16.11 4.42 -5.10
C ARG A 7 17.44 3.69 -5.39
N GLY A 8 17.37 2.60 -6.14
CA GLY A 8 18.54 1.83 -6.60
C GLY A 8 18.14 0.68 -7.51
N ASN A 9 19.12 -0.06 -8.03
CA ASN A 9 18.92 -1.29 -8.78
C ASN A 9 19.43 -2.48 -7.95
N PRO A 10 18.65 -2.94 -6.94
CA PRO A 10 19.09 -4.03 -6.06
C PRO A 10 19.23 -5.32 -6.86
N THR A 11 20.14 -6.19 -6.43
CA THR A 11 20.24 -7.51 -7.04
C THR A 11 19.00 -8.36 -6.66
N PRO A 12 18.67 -9.41 -7.44
CA PRO A 12 17.56 -10.31 -7.09
C PRO A 12 17.71 -10.92 -5.68
N GLU A 13 18.94 -11.20 -5.26
CA GLU A 13 19.26 -11.76 -3.94
C GLU A 13 18.95 -10.75 -2.83
N GLU A 14 19.31 -9.48 -3.02
CA GLU A 14 19.01 -8.40 -2.07
C GLU A 14 17.51 -8.17 -1.96
N LEU A 15 16.78 -8.22 -3.08
CA LEU A 15 15.32 -8.11 -3.08
C LEU A 15 14.68 -9.29 -2.34
N ALA A 16 15.16 -10.52 -2.55
CA ALA A 16 14.69 -11.70 -1.85
C ALA A 16 14.89 -11.59 -0.33
N ALA A 17 16.07 -11.12 0.10
CA ALA A 17 16.36 -10.87 1.50
C ALA A 17 15.46 -9.78 2.10
N ALA A 18 15.27 -8.67 1.38
CA ALA A 18 14.38 -7.59 1.81
C ALA A 18 12.93 -8.07 1.97
N LEU A 19 12.42 -8.84 1.01
CA LEU A 19 11.08 -9.43 1.07
C LEU A 19 10.94 -10.40 2.25
N ALA A 20 11.95 -11.21 2.53
CA ALA A 20 11.93 -12.12 3.68
C ALA A 20 11.78 -11.36 5.00
N VAL A 21 12.55 -10.29 5.20
CA VAL A 21 12.47 -9.44 6.40
C VAL A 21 11.11 -8.74 6.52
N VAL A 22 10.59 -8.20 5.41
CA VAL A 22 9.27 -7.54 5.39
C VAL A 22 8.16 -8.54 5.75
N ARG A 23 8.20 -9.75 5.18
CA ARG A 23 7.23 -10.81 5.47
C ARG A 23 7.31 -11.28 6.92
N ALA A 24 8.51 -11.49 7.45
CA ALA A 24 8.69 -11.86 8.85
C ALA A 24 8.11 -10.81 9.80
N ARG A 25 8.34 -9.51 9.52
CA ARG A 25 7.76 -8.42 10.30
C ARG A 25 6.24 -8.37 10.19
N ALA A 26 5.68 -8.54 8.99
CA ALA A 26 4.24 -8.58 8.78
C ALA A 26 3.59 -9.74 9.55
N ALA A 27 4.23 -10.92 9.59
CA ALA A 27 3.75 -12.07 10.36
C ALA A 27 3.71 -11.79 11.87
N VAL A 28 4.74 -11.15 12.43
CA VAL A 28 4.74 -10.72 13.84
C VAL A 28 3.65 -9.70 14.14
N ALA A 29 3.45 -8.73 13.23
CA ALA A 29 2.37 -7.75 13.38
C ALA A 29 0.98 -8.41 13.33
N ALA A 30 0.78 -9.38 12.44
CA ALA A 30 -0.48 -10.12 12.33
C ALA A 30 -0.74 -11.05 13.53
N ALA A 31 0.30 -11.61 14.14
CA ALA A 31 0.20 -12.46 15.32
C ALA A 31 -0.07 -11.69 16.62
N THR A 32 0.10 -10.36 16.61
CA THR A 32 -0.26 -9.53 17.76
C THR A 32 -1.78 -9.47 17.84
N PRO A 33 -2.41 -9.96 18.93
CA PRO A 33 -3.86 -9.89 19.07
C PRO A 33 -4.29 -8.43 18.93
N ALA A 34 -5.28 -8.20 18.08
CA ALA A 34 -5.82 -6.87 17.86
C ALA A 34 -6.34 -6.34 19.20
N GLY A 35 -5.55 -5.46 19.84
CA GLY A 35 -6.08 -4.52 20.82
C GLY A 35 -7.17 -3.66 20.16
N VAL A 36 -7.82 -2.79 20.94
CA VAL A 36 -8.85 -1.85 20.45
C VAL A 36 -8.51 -1.38 19.04
N ALA A 37 -9.43 -1.63 18.10
CA ALA A 37 -9.22 -1.41 16.67
C ALA A 37 -8.55 -0.05 16.48
N ALA A 38 -7.34 -0.06 15.91
CA ALA A 38 -6.61 1.17 15.65
C ALA A 38 -7.52 2.12 14.85
N PRO A 39 -7.48 3.43 15.13
CA PRO A 39 -8.21 4.40 14.33
C PRO A 39 -7.88 4.16 12.86
N ARG A 40 -8.90 4.14 12.00
CA ARG A 40 -8.67 4.05 10.56
C ARG A 40 -7.72 5.15 10.12
N ASP A 41 -6.80 4.82 9.23
CA ASP A 41 -5.96 5.85 8.61
C ASP A 41 -6.84 6.98 8.09
N ALA A 42 -6.45 8.23 8.38
CA ALA A 42 -7.23 9.40 8.01
C ALA A 42 -7.49 9.49 6.49
N TRP A 43 -6.67 8.82 5.68
CA TRP A 43 -6.84 8.69 4.22
C TRP A 43 -8.01 7.79 3.83
N SER A 44 -8.33 6.80 4.66
CA SER A 44 -9.43 5.85 4.48
C SER A 44 -10.71 6.30 5.18
N ASP A 45 -10.75 7.54 5.67
CA ASP A 45 -11.92 8.08 6.36
C ASP A 45 -13.09 8.32 5.37
N PRO A 46 -14.25 7.65 5.55
CA PRO A 46 -15.39 7.80 4.65
C PRO A 46 -15.89 9.24 4.52
N SER A 47 -15.81 10.03 5.59
CA SER A 47 -16.19 11.45 5.55
C SER A 47 -15.27 12.27 4.64
N ARG A 48 -14.03 11.81 4.40
CA ARG A 48 -13.10 12.41 3.43
C ARG A 48 -13.26 11.88 2.01
N ILE A 49 -13.47 10.58 1.84
CA ILE A 49 -13.49 9.95 0.50
C ILE A 49 -14.87 9.87 -0.15
N ALA A 50 -15.94 9.84 0.65
CA ALA A 50 -17.31 9.64 0.19
C ALA A 50 -18.20 10.88 0.38
N ALA A 51 -17.61 12.04 0.67
CA ALA A 51 -18.34 13.30 0.82
C ALA A 51 -19.16 13.67 -0.42
N HIS A 52 -18.68 13.28 -1.60
CA HIS A 52 -19.28 13.61 -2.89
C HIS A 52 -19.38 12.37 -3.78
N ARG A 53 -20.49 12.26 -4.52
CA ARG A 53 -20.57 11.25 -5.58
C ARG A 53 -19.63 11.65 -6.71
N LEU A 54 -18.74 10.73 -7.08
CA LEU A 54 -17.93 10.84 -8.29
C LEU A 54 -18.76 10.39 -9.52
N PRO A 55 -18.58 11.04 -10.68
CA PRO A 55 -19.17 10.55 -11.92
C PRO A 55 -18.61 9.17 -12.25
N GLN A 56 -19.44 8.30 -12.84
CA GLN A 56 -18.96 7.00 -13.29
C GLN A 56 -17.97 7.17 -14.44
N PRO A 57 -16.79 6.54 -14.39
CA PRO A 57 -15.81 6.62 -15.47
C PRO A 57 -16.39 6.01 -16.75
N GLY A 58 -16.26 6.72 -17.87
CA GLY A 58 -16.68 6.23 -19.19
C GLY A 58 -15.70 5.21 -19.77
N ARG A 59 -16.09 4.55 -20.88
CA ARG A 59 -15.30 3.47 -21.52
C ARG A 59 -13.86 3.86 -21.89
N THR A 60 -13.60 5.15 -22.13
CA THR A 60 -12.29 5.68 -22.50
C THR A 60 -11.54 6.35 -21.34
N ALA A 61 -12.08 6.31 -20.11
CA ALA A 61 -11.54 7.04 -18.95
C ALA A 61 -10.08 6.71 -18.63
N TRP A 62 -9.62 5.51 -18.98
CA TRP A 62 -8.23 5.05 -18.75
C TRP A 62 -7.50 4.71 -20.05
N SER A 63 -8.00 5.17 -21.20
CA SER A 63 -7.38 4.89 -22.51
C SER A 63 -5.91 5.35 -22.62
N ARG A 64 -5.46 6.25 -21.75
CA ARG A 64 -4.09 6.81 -21.73
C ARG A 64 -3.30 6.52 -20.45
N THR A 65 -3.75 5.63 -19.58
CA THR A 65 -2.98 5.26 -18.37
C THR A 65 -1.89 4.22 -18.64
N TYR A 66 -1.72 3.79 -19.90
CA TYR A 66 -0.64 2.90 -20.27
C TYR A 66 0.68 3.66 -20.38
N TRP A 67 1.63 3.31 -19.52
CA TRP A 67 3.04 3.63 -19.70
C TRP A 67 3.76 2.37 -20.18
N PRO A 68 4.34 2.35 -21.39
CA PRO A 68 5.31 1.33 -21.74
C PRO A 68 6.57 1.58 -20.91
N GLY A 69 6.90 0.61 -20.06
CA GLY A 69 8.18 0.52 -19.34
C GLY A 69 9.08 -0.51 -20.01
#